data_AF-A0A818GS30-F1
#
_entry.id   AF-A0A818GS30-F1
#
_cell.length_a   1.000
_cell.length_b   1.000
_cell.length_c   1.000
_cell.angle_alpha   90.00
_cell.angle_beta   90.00
_cell.angle_gamma   90.00
#
_symmetry.space_group_name_H-M   'P 1'
#
loop_
_entity.id
_entity.type
_entity.pdbx_description
1 polymer ?
#
loop_
_entity_poly.entity_id
_entity_poly.type
_entity_poly.pdbx_seq_one_letter_code
_entity_poly.pdbx_strand_id
1 'polypeptide(L)' 'MRLQVKPGTTPDNLNITLSGHDLRVNFENKAGPEYKQVTIWPTADLEKLKTELRSDGFLHITVPIKV' A
#
# COMPACT_ATOMS: atom_id res chain seq x y z
N MET A 1 -2.11 -6.58 6.13
CA MET A 1 -3.13 -6.52 5.04
C MET A 1 -2.46 -6.78 3.70
N ARG A 2 -3.17 -7.25 2.67
CA ARG A 2 -2.61 -7.46 1.32
C ARG A 2 -3.48 -6.79 0.25
N LEU A 3 -2.84 -6.18 -0.75
CA LEU A 3 -3.49 -5.61 -1.93
C LEU A 3 -2.97 -6.32 -3.17
N GLN A 4 -3.86 -6.91 -3.97
CA GLN A 4 -3.48 -7.49 -5.26
C GLN A 4 -3.05 -6.38 -6.22
N VAL A 5 -1.90 -6.53 -6.87
CA VAL A 5 -1.42 -5.58 -7.89
C VAL A 5 -1.51 -6.20 -9.28
N LYS A 6 -1.46 -5.37 -10.32
CA LYS A 6 -1.44 -5.87 -11.70
C LYS A 6 -0.10 -6.54 -12.01
N PRO A 7 -0.08 -7.55 -12.90
CA PRO A 7 1.17 -8.09 -13.42
C PRO A 7 2.02 -6.99 -14.05
N GLY A 8 3.32 -6.98 -13.76
CA GLY A 8 4.27 -5.99 -14.28
C GLY A 8 4.35 -4.68 -13.49
N THR A 9 3.58 -4.52 -12.40
CA THR A 9 3.81 -3.44 -11.44
C THR A 9 5.19 -3.62 -10.79
N THR A 10 6.08 -2.64 -10.92
CA THR A 10 7.34 -2.59 -10.18
C THR A 10 7.21 -1.66 -8.96
N PRO A 11 8.11 -1.76 -7.97
CA PRO A 11 8.12 -0.84 -6.84
C PRO A 11 8.21 0.64 -7.26
N ASP A 12 8.93 0.93 -8.35
CA ASP A 12 9.08 2.29 -8.88
C ASP A 12 7.76 2.88 -9.42
N ASN A 13 6.76 2.03 -9.69
CA ASN A 13 5.43 2.46 -10.11
C ASN A 13 4.46 2.64 -8.94
N LEU A 14 4.91 2.41 -7.70
CA LEU A 14 4.09 2.54 -6.50
C LEU A 14 4.31 3.90 -5.86
N ASN A 15 3.25 4.68 -5.77
CA ASN A 15 3.24 5.89 -4.95
C ASN A 15 2.26 5.71 -3.79
N ILE A 16 2.81 5.62 -2.58
CA ILE A 16 2.06 5.34 -1.36
C ILE A 16 1.94 6.62 -0.55
N THR A 17 0.72 7.10 -0.38
CA THR A 17 0.41 8.29 0.41
C THR A 17 -0.43 7.91 1.62
N LEU A 18 -0.12 8.52 2.75
CA LEU A 18 -0.86 8.36 3.99
C LEU A 18 -1.52 9.70 4.34
N SER A 19 -2.82 9.69 4.60
CA SER A 19 -3.61 10.85 4.99
C SER A 19 -4.42 10.50 6.23
N GLY A 20 -3.88 10.83 7.40
CA GLY A 20 -4.43 10.34 8.66
C GLY A 20 -4.41 8.82 8.72
N HIS A 21 -5.58 8.20 8.76
CA HIS A 21 -5.75 6.75 8.80
C HIS A 21 -6.00 6.13 7.42
N ASP A 22 -6.07 6.93 6.36
CA ASP A 22 -6.27 6.42 5.01
C ASP A 22 -4.92 6.26 4.30
N LEU A 23 -4.61 5.02 3.94
CA LEU A 23 -3.49 4.67 3.09
C LEU A 23 -3.97 4.55 1.65
N ARG A 24 -3.46 5.40 0.77
CA ARG A 24 -3.70 5.33 -0.67
C ARG A 24 -2.45 4.82 -1.37
N VAL A 25 -2.63 3.81 -2.21
CA VAL A 25 -1.60 3.24 -3.07
C VAL A 25 -1.98 3.54 -4.50
N ASN A 26 -1.23 4.42 -5.16
CA ASN A 26 -1.37 4.73 -6.57
C ASN A 26 -0.40 3.85 -7.37
N PHE A 27 -0.90 3.31 -8.48
CA PHE A 27 -0.16 2.49 -9.42
C PHE A 27 -0.03 3.29 -10.72
N GLU A 28 1.13 3.90 -10.93
CA GLU A 28 1.42 4.60 -12.19
C GLU A 28 1.79 3.57 -13.25
N ASN A 29 0.82 3.20 -14.09
CA ASN A 29 1.03 2.27 -15.19
C ASN A 29 0.65 2.92 -16.53
N LYS A 30 1.16 2.34 -17.63
CA LYS A 30 0.90 2.81 -19.01
C LYS A 30 -0.58 2.66 -19.46
N ALA A 31 -1.39 1.92 -18.73
CA ALA A 31 -2.82 1.69 -19.00
C ALA A 31 -3.74 2.69 -18.26
N GLY A 32 -3.18 3.64 -17.51
CA GLY A 32 -3.91 4.69 -16.79
C GLY A 32 -3.74 4.61 -15.26
N PRO A 33 -3.99 5.72 -14.55
CA PRO A 33 -3.84 5.77 -13.11
C PRO A 33 -4.87 4.88 -12.43
N GLU A 34 -4.40 3.90 -11.67
CA GLU A 34 -5.22 3.10 -10.77
C GLU A 34 -4.79 3.40 -9.33
N TYR A 35 -5.75 3.47 -8.40
CA TYR A 35 -5.42 3.56 -6.99
C TYR A 35 -6.26 2.61 -6.15
N LYS A 36 -5.70 2.18 -5.03
CA LYS A 36 -6.39 1.42 -3.99
C LYS A 36 -6.27 2.19 -2.69
N GLN A 37 -7.37 2.27 -1.95
CA GLN A 37 -7.42 2.91 -0.65
C GLN A 37 -7.75 1.88 0.42
N VAL A 38 -7.06 2.00 1.55
CA VAL A 38 -7.23 1.17 2.74
C VAL A 38 -7.28 2.07 3.95
N THR A 39 -8.31 1.91 4.78
CA THR A 39 -8.36 2.55 6.09
C THR A 39 -7.65 1.67 7.11
N ILE A 40 -6.64 2.25 7.77
CA ILE A 40 -5.86 1.64 8.84
C ILE A 40 -6.53 1.97 10.18
N TRP A 41 -6.53 1.03 11.12
CA TRP A 41 -7.13 1.28 12.43
C TRP A 41 -6.47 2.47 13.16
N PRO A 42 -7.26 3.24 13.95
CA PRO A 42 -6.73 4.36 14.73
C PRO A 42 -5.63 3.99 15.72
N THR A 43 -5.66 2.76 16.22
CA THR A 43 -4.68 2.22 17.17
C THR A 43 -3.38 1.80 16.51
N ALA A 44 -3.23 1.91 15.19
CA ALA A 44 -2.03 1.49 14.49
C ALA A 44 -0.88 2.49 14.66
N ASP A 45 0.33 1.96 14.75
CA ASP A 45 1.58 2.71 14.76
C ASP A 45 2.03 3.03 13.34
N LEU A 46 1.44 4.09 12.79
CA LEU A 46 1.67 4.54 11.41
C LEU A 46 3.14 4.85 11.11
N GLU A 47 3.93 5.23 12.12
CA GLU A 47 5.37 5.49 11.97
C GLU A 47 6.17 4.21 11.68
N LYS A 48 5.63 3.05 12.05
CA LYS A 48 6.22 1.73 11.80
C LYS A 48 5.55 1.00 10.63
N LEU A 49 4.77 1.72 9.81
CA LEU A 49 4.18 1.16 8.61
C LEU A 49 5.27 0.73 7.63
N LYS A 50 5.14 -0.49 7.12
CA LYS A 50 6.02 -1.07 6.11
C LYS A 50 5.18 -1.59 4.95
N THR A 51 5.70 -1.42 3.75
CA THR A 51 5.11 -1.98 2.52
C THR A 51 6.14 -2.80 1.77
N GLU A 52 5.70 -3.93 1.22
CA GLU A 52 6.57 -4.88 0.53
C GLU A 52 5.80 -5.44 -0.67
N LEU A 53 6.26 -5.17 -1.88
CA LEU A 53 5.74 -5.81 -3.08
C LEU A 53 6.40 -7.19 -3.23
N ARG A 54 5.60 -8.25 -3.16
CA ARG A 54 6.08 -9.62 -3.24
C ARG A 54 5.93 -10.19 -4.64
N SER A 55 6.73 -11.21 -4.94
CA SER A 55 6.73 -11.93 -6.22
C SER A 55 5.45 -12.72 -6.49
N ASP A 56 4.56 -12.84 -5.50
CA ASP A 56 3.22 -13.42 -5.63
C ASP A 56 2.20 -12.45 -6.25
N GLY A 57 2.60 -11.22 -6.58
CA GLY A 57 1.73 -10.19 -7.14
C GLY A 57 0.89 -9.46 -6.10
N PHE A 58 1.27 -9.53 -4.81
CA PHE A 58 0.62 -8.79 -3.74
C PHE A 58 1.55 -7.75 -3.13
N LEU A 59 0.99 -6.56 -2.89
CA LEU A 59 1.56 -5.57 -2.00
C LEU A 59 1.13 -5.90 -0.57
N HIS A 60 2.10 -6.27 0.25
CA HIS A 60 1.92 -6.53 1.67
C HIS A 60 2.09 -5.22 2.44
N ILE A 61 1.09 -4.88 3.26
CA ILE A 61 1.12 -3.70 4.13
C ILE A 61 1.08 -4.20 5.58
N THR A 62 2.14 -3.89 6.31
CA THR A 62 2.33 -4.28 7.71
C THR A 62 2.38 -3.03 8.56
N VAL A 63 1.53 -2.95 9.57
CA VAL A 63 1.53 -1.85 10.54
C VAL A 63 1.27 -2.44 11.93
N PRO A 64 2.16 -2.23 12.91
CA PRO A 64 1.94 -2.73 14.26
C PRO A 64 0.89 -1.90 14.98
N ILE A 65 0.33 -2.43 16.06
CA ILE A 65 -0.61 -1.70 16.93
C ILE A 65 0.20 -0.97 18.01
N LYS A 66 -0.16 0.28 18.33
CA LYS A 66 0.36 1.02 19.49
C LYS A 66 -0.19 0.37 20.76
N VAL A 67 0.72 -0.15 21.58
CA VAL A 67 0.47 -0.62 22.96
C VAL A 67 0.99 0.41 23.95
#